data_AF-A0A931YLR3-F1
#
_entry.id   AF-A0A931YLR3-F1
#
_cell.length_a   1.000
_cell.length_b   1.000
_cell.length_c   1.000
_cell.angle_alpha   90.00
_cell.angle_beta   90.00
_cell.angle_gamma   90.00
#
_symmetry.space_group_name_H-M   'P 1'
#
loop_
_entity.id
_entity.type
_entity.pdbx_description
1 polymer ?
#
loop_
_entity_poly.entity_id
_entity_poly.type
_entity_poly.pdbx_seq_one_letter_code
_entity_poly.pdbx_strand_id
1 'polypeptide(L)'
;MYFIGNRRAVRGYQHNYKILLLVKTLLSEFDIDGHIDKKHNEIVISRKKNLEKFARQINFAPGLCVNGKRSNSVWNKSREKRNILKSALASYQNK
;
A
#
# COMPACT_ATOMS: atom_id res chain seq x y z
N MET A 1 -3.51 -0.87 3.42
CA MET A 1 -4.01 -0.60 2.07
C MET A 1 -5.49 -0.28 2.18
N TYR A 2 -5.86 0.96 1.91
CA TYR A 2 -7.24 1.41 1.88
C TYR A 2 -7.45 2.16 0.56
N PHE A 3 -8.61 1.93 -0.05
CA PHE A 3 -9.05 2.66 -1.24
C PHE A 3 -9.44 4.07 -0.77
N ILE A 4 -8.70 5.10 -1.17
CA ILE A 4 -9.17 6.48 -0.98
C ILE A 4 -10.06 6.77 -2.19
N GLY A 5 -11.36 6.49 -2.07
CA GLY A 5 -12.31 6.56 -3.19
C GLY A 5 -11.84 5.70 -4.38
N ASN A 6 -11.84 6.28 -5.59
CA ASN A 6 -11.40 5.60 -6.81
C ASN A 6 -9.87 5.40 -6.94
N ARG A 7 -9.06 5.87 -5.98
CA ARG A 7 -7.60 5.78 -6.07
C ARG A 7 -7.08 4.56 -5.30
N ARG A 8 -6.48 3.65 -6.06
CA ARG A 8 -5.76 2.46 -5.55
C ARG A 8 -4.36 2.89 -5.13
N ALA A 9 -4.00 2.64 -3.88
CA ALA A 9 -2.68 2.96 -3.35
C ALA A 9 -2.30 2.01 -2.21
N VAL A 10 -1.01 1.70 -2.11
CA VAL A 10 -0.40 1.12 -0.91
C VAL A 10 0.13 2.27 -0.07
N ARG A 11 -0.27 2.31 1.20
CA ARG A 11 0.16 3.33 2.18
C ARG A 11 0.83 2.65 3.36
N GLY A 12 1.93 3.22 3.82
CA GLY A 12 2.65 2.80 5.02
C GLY A 12 2.87 3.99 5.95
N TYR A 13 2.31 3.93 7.15
CA TYR A 13 2.51 4.95 8.18
C TYR A 13 3.80 4.71 8.95
N GLN A 14 4.52 5.77 9.26
CA GLN A 14 5.63 5.75 10.23
C GLN A 14 5.65 7.05 11.03
N HIS A 15 5.88 6.94 12.33
CA HIS A 15 5.99 8.11 13.21
C HIS A 15 7.24 8.94 12.90
N ASN A 16 8.35 8.27 12.59
CA ASN A 16 9.63 8.93 12.31
C ASN A 16 9.78 9.21 10.81
N TYR A 17 9.87 10.50 10.46
CA TYR A 17 10.06 10.96 9.08
C TYR A 17 11.33 10.41 8.40
N LYS A 18 12.41 10.18 9.16
CA LYS A 18 13.65 9.59 8.63
C LYS A 18 13.41 8.18 8.08
N ILE A 19 12.52 7.40 8.72
CA ILE A 19 12.14 6.08 8.22
C ILE A 19 11.37 6.21 6.91
N LEU A 20 10.48 7.21 6.78
CA LEU A 20 9.76 7.45 5.52
C LEU A 20 10.72 7.81 4.37
N LEU A 21 11.74 8.62 4.63
CA LEU A 21 12.78 8.95 3.65
C LEU A 21 13.60 7.72 3.26
N LEU A 22 13.99 6.89 4.23
CA LEU A 22 14.71 5.65 3.98
C LEU A 22 13.86 4.70 3.11
N VAL A 23 12.60 4.47 3.48
CA VAL A 23 11.68 3.63 2.70
C VAL A 23 11.49 4.18 1.30
N LYS A 24 11.36 5.49 1.12
CA LYS A 24 11.28 6.10 -0.22
C LYS A 24 12.53 5.81 -1.06
N THR A 25 13.70 5.93 -0.44
CA THR A 25 15.00 5.64 -1.10
C THR A 25 15.06 4.17 -1.51
N LEU A 26 14.75 3.25 -0.61
CA LEU A 26 14.72 1.81 -0.90
C LEU A 26 13.71 1.45 -2.00
N LEU A 27 12.53 2.08 -2.03
CA LEU A 27 11.56 1.87 -3.11
C LEU A 27 12.11 2.25 -4.49
N SER A 28 12.94 3.30 -4.56
CA SER A 28 13.55 3.74 -5.81
C SER A 28 14.55 2.72 -6.39
N GLU A 29 15.21 1.92 -5.54
CA GLU A 29 16.08 0.83 -5.97
C GLU A 29 15.33 -0.28 -6.71
N PHE A 30 14.03 -0.43 -6.44
CA PHE A 30 13.13 -1.34 -7.15
C PHE A 30 12.40 -0.67 -8.34
N ASP A 31 12.79 0.55 -8.71
CA ASP A 31 12.12 1.36 -9.73
C ASP A 31 10.62 1.58 -9.41
N ILE A 32 10.31 1.73 -8.12
CA ILE A 32 8.97 2.03 -7.59
C ILE A 32 8.95 3.47 -7.10
N ASP A 33 8.19 4.32 -7.78
CA ASP A 33 7.98 5.70 -7.33
C ASP A 33 6.96 5.76 -6.19
N GLY A 34 7.38 6.34 -5.07
CA GLY A 34 6.59 6.59 -3.88
C GLY A 34 6.75 8.03 -3.40
N HIS A 35 5.66 8.65 -2.95
CA HIS A 35 5.70 9.99 -2.38
C HIS A 35 5.38 9.96 -0.88
N ILE A 36 6.01 10.85 -0.12
CA ILE A 36 5.73 11.00 1.31
C ILE A 36 4.64 12.04 1.48
N ASP A 37 3.52 11.60 2.04
CA ASP A 37 2.44 12.45 2.52
C ASP A 37 2.78 12.95 3.93
N LYS A 38 3.34 14.16 4.00
CA LYS A 38 3.76 14.79 5.26
C LYS A 38 2.58 15.09 6.20
N LYS A 39 1.36 15.28 5.67
CA LYS A 39 0.18 15.58 6.49
C LYS A 39 -0.22 14.38 7.35
N HIS A 40 -0.07 13.17 6.80
CA HIS A 40 -0.47 11.92 7.46
C HIS A 40 0.70 11.07 7.92
N ASN A 41 1.94 11.51 7.69
CA ASN A 41 3.18 10.75 7.96
C ASN A 41 3.18 9.36 7.32
N GLU A 42 2.88 9.33 6.02
CA GLU A 42 2.76 8.09 5.26
C GLU A 42 3.59 8.11 3.99
N ILE A 43 4.20 6.97 3.65
CA ILE A 43 4.69 6.69 2.29
C ILE A 43 3.52 6.16 1.46
N VAL A 44 3.36 6.70 0.26
CA VAL A 44 2.24 6.38 -0.63
C VAL A 44 2.77 5.92 -1.98
N ILE A 45 2.47 4.67 -2.32
CA ILE A 45 2.72 4.07 -3.64
C ILE A 45 1.39 4.01 -4.38
N SER A 46 1.34 4.62 -5.56
CA SER A 46 0.13 4.71 -6.38
C SER A 46 0.48 4.54 -7.85
N ARG A 47 -0.54 4.53 -8.72
CA ARG A 47 -0.46 4.19 -10.16
C ARG A 47 -0.27 2.69 -10.39
N LYS A 48 -0.93 2.16 -11.42
CA LYS A 48 -0.96 0.73 -11.75
C LYS A 48 0.46 0.13 -11.86
N LYS A 49 1.32 0.74 -12.67
CA LYS A 49 2.70 0.27 -12.90
C LYS A 49 3.50 0.09 -11.61
N ASN A 50 3.43 1.05 -10.68
CA ASN A 50 4.16 0.97 -9.40
C ASN A 50 3.56 -0.10 -8.49
N LEU A 51 2.23 -0.25 -8.48
CA LEU A 51 1.56 -1.30 -7.70
C LEU A 51 1.87 -2.70 -8.22
N GLU A 52 2.00 -2.87 -9.55
CA GLU A 52 2.42 -4.13 -10.18
C GLU A 52 3.87 -4.46 -9.81
N LYS A 53 4.78 -3.48 -9.91
CA LYS A 53 6.17 -3.64 -9.47
C LYS A 53 6.26 -3.96 -7.98
N PHE A 54 5.52 -3.25 -7.14
CA PHE A 54 5.46 -3.52 -5.70
C PHE A 54 4.97 -4.95 -5.43
N ALA A 55 3.90 -5.40 -6.09
CA ALA A 55 3.38 -6.76 -5.93
C ALA A 55 4.36 -7.85 -6.37
N ARG A 56 5.20 -7.56 -7.37
CA ARG A 56 6.20 -8.49 -7.90
C ARG A 56 7.48 -8.54 -7.06
N GLN A 57 8.01 -7.38 -6.68
CA GLN A 57 9.33 -7.27 -6.04
C GLN A 57 9.28 -7.41 -4.52
N ILE A 58 8.25 -6.84 -3.89
CA ILE A 58 8.19 -6.70 -2.42
C ILE A 58 7.02 -7.53 -1.89
N ASN A 59 5.82 -7.23 -2.36
CA ASN A 59 4.54 -7.82 -1.94
C ASN A 59 4.32 -7.75 -0.41
N PHE A 60 3.23 -8.36 0.05
CA PHE A 60 2.99 -8.59 1.47
C PHE A 60 3.31 -10.05 1.82
N ALA A 61 3.96 -10.24 2.96
CA ALA A 61 4.20 -11.57 3.51
C ALA A 61 2.86 -12.32 3.74
N PRO A 62 2.84 -13.65 3.57
CA PRO A 62 1.68 -14.49 3.91
C PRO A 62 1.25 -14.29 5.37
N GLY A 63 -0.05 -14.40 5.66
CA GLY A 63 -0.60 -14.21 7.00
C GLY A 63 -0.72 -12.76 7.47
N LEU A 64 -0.09 -11.79 6.78
CA LEU A 64 -0.19 -10.37 7.15
C LEU A 64 -1.58 -9.82 6.83
N CYS A 65 -2.41 -9.71 7.87
CA CYS A 65 -3.79 -9.25 7.75
C CYS A 65 -3.98 -7.77 8.11
N VAL A 66 -5.05 -7.18 7.57
CA VAL A 66 -5.66 -5.97 8.13
C VAL A 66 -6.42 -6.37 9.39
N ASN A 67 -6.33 -5.58 10.46
CA ASN A 67 -7.13 -5.80 11.65
C ASN A 67 -8.60 -5.41 11.38
N GLY A 68 -9.44 -6.42 11.16
CA GLY A 68 -10.87 -6.24 10.92
C GLY A 68 -11.65 -5.70 12.12
N LYS A 69 -11.15 -5.90 13.35
CA LYS A 69 -11.82 -5.52 14.60
C LYS A 69 -11.62 -4.05 14.99
N ARG A 70 -10.78 -3.31 14.26
CA ARG A 70 -10.57 -1.89 14.52
C ARG A 70 -11.86 -1.13 14.20
N SER A 71 -12.28 -0.23 15.09
CA SER A 71 -13.54 0.53 14.97
C SER A 71 -13.70 1.30 13.66
N ASN A 72 -12.60 1.73 13.04
CA ASN A 72 -12.58 2.41 11.74
C ASN A 72 -12.07 1.54 10.59
N SER A 73 -12.14 0.21 10.73
CA SER A 73 -11.75 -0.70 9.66
C SER A 73 -12.79 -0.69 8.54
N VAL A 74 -12.40 -0.22 7.35
CA VAL A 74 -13.25 -0.29 6.15
C VAL A 74 -13.64 -1.73 5.79
N TRP A 75 -12.84 -2.72 6.20
CA TRP A 75 -13.04 -4.10 5.79
C TRP A 75 -14.01 -4.88 6.68
N ASN A 76 -14.25 -4.46 7.92
CA ASN A 76 -15.07 -5.15 8.94
C ASN A 76 -14.74 -6.65 9.18
N LYS A 77 -13.69 -7.17 8.55
CA LYS A 77 -13.15 -8.52 8.70
C LYS A 77 -11.65 -8.52 8.43
N SER A 78 -10.95 -9.48 9.04
CA SER A 78 -9.53 -9.69 8.77
C SER A 78 -9.36 -10.22 7.36
N ARG A 79 -8.56 -9.51 6.56
CA ARG A 79 -8.20 -9.91 5.20
C ARG A 79 -6.71 -9.75 5.00
N GLU A 80 -6.10 -10.73 4.35
CA GLU A 80 -4.69 -10.63 4.00
C GLU A 80 -4.43 -9.44 3.08
N LYS A 81 -3.39 -8.67 3.39
CA LYS A 81 -3.02 -7.49 2.61
C LYS A 81 -2.64 -7.85 1.16
N ARG A 82 -2.04 -9.02 0.94
CA ARG A 82 -1.72 -9.53 -0.40
C ARG A 82 -2.96 -9.76 -1.25
N ASN A 83 -4.05 -10.26 -0.66
CA ASN A 83 -5.30 -10.50 -1.37
C ASN A 83 -5.99 -9.17 -1.70
N ILE A 84 -5.93 -8.19 -0.80
CA ILE A 84 -6.40 -6.83 -1.06
C ILE A 84 -5.63 -6.20 -2.23
N LEU A 85 -4.31 -6.34 -2.26
CA LEU A 85 -3.46 -5.85 -3.35
C LEU A 85 -3.80 -6.55 -4.68
N LYS A 86 -3.97 -7.87 -4.67
CA LYS A 86 -4.40 -8.65 -5.84
C LYS A 86 -5.74 -8.16 -6.38
N SER A 87 -6.74 -7.96 -5.52
CA SER A 87 -8.04 -7.40 -5.91
C SER A 87 -7.92 -5.98 -6.46
N ALA A 88 -7.08 -5.14 -5.86
CA ALA A 88 -6.84 -3.79 -6.35
C ALA A 88 -6.23 -3.80 -7.77
N LEU A 89 -5.26 -4.68 -8.03
CA LEU A 89 -4.66 -4.84 -9.36
C LEU A 89 -5.67 -5.38 -10.39
N ALA A 90 -6.42 -6.44 -10.05
CA ALA A 90 -7.43 -7.01 -10.92
C ALA A 90 -8.49 -5.98 -11.34
N SER A 91 -8.88 -5.07 -10.44
CA SER A 91 -9.87 -4.04 -10.75
C SER A 91 -9.40 -2.98 -11.78
N TYR A 92 -8.13 -2.98 -12.19
CA TYR A 92 -7.68 -2.20 -13.36
C TYR A 92 -7.97 -2.88 -14.71
N GLN A 93 -8.30 -4.18 -14.73
CA GLN A 93 -8.62 -4.92 -15.96
C GLN A 93 -10.10 -4.77 -16.35
N ASN A 94 -10.95 -4.41 -15.39
CA ASN A 94 -12.40 -4.24 -15.59
C ASN A 94 -12.79 -2.79 -15.95
N LYS A 95 -11.86 -2.00 -16.48
CA LYS A 95 -12.05 -0.63 -16.95
C LYS A 95 -11.40 -0.50 -18.31
#